data_AF-A0A072VAQ1-F1
#
_entry.id   AF-A0A072VAQ1-F1
#
_cell.length_a   1.000
_cell.length_b   1.000
_cell.length_c   1.000
_cell.angle_alpha   90.00
_cell.angle_beta   90.00
_cell.angle_gamma   90.00
#
_symmetry.space_group_name_H-M   'P 1'
#
loop_
_entity.id
_entity.type
_entity.pdbx_description
1 polymer ?
#
loop_
_entity_poly.entity_id
_entity_poly.type
_entity_poly.pdbx_seq_one_letter_code
_entity_poly.pdbx_strand_id
1 'polypeptide(L)'
;MKITHILFLFIVFSFTVSYASISDFCVADLKAPNTPSGYACKPLTSVTSDDFSFHGLVAGNTNNSFKIGVATATVTNFPALNGLGISALRIDLDQGGLAPMHTHPDATELLSVVKVNDNPNICNNWSGSRLLINLHHPDVEKFKT
;
A
#
# COMPACT_ATOMS: atom_id res chain seq x y z
N MET A 1 46.74 25.86 -9.01
CA MET A 1 46.18 24.95 -7.99
C MET A 1 44.79 25.31 -7.48
N LYS A 2 44.36 26.59 -7.41
CA LYS A 2 43.00 26.93 -6.93
C LYS A 2 41.85 26.58 -7.90
N ILE A 3 42.05 26.72 -9.21
CA ILE A 3 41.03 26.43 -10.24
C ILE A 3 40.73 24.94 -10.39
N THR A 4 41.72 24.07 -10.23
CA THR A 4 41.55 22.61 -10.31
C THR A 4 40.70 22.04 -9.18
N HIS A 5 40.80 22.62 -7.97
CA HIS A 5 39.94 22.22 -6.86
C HIS A 5 38.50 22.69 -7.02
N ILE A 6 38.28 23.89 -7.59
CA ILE A 6 36.94 24.40 -7.90
C ILE A 6 36.26 23.53 -8.96
N LEU A 7 37.00 23.13 -10.01
CA LEU A 7 36.47 22.24 -11.05
C LEU A 7 36.11 20.85 -10.49
N PHE A 8 36.98 20.30 -9.64
CA PHE A 8 36.75 19.00 -9.00
C PHE A 8 35.52 19.02 -8.09
N LEU A 9 35.32 20.10 -7.32
CA LEU A 9 34.17 20.26 -6.43
C LEU A 9 32.86 20.42 -7.20
N PHE A 10 32.87 21.08 -8.37
CA PHE A 10 31.71 21.20 -9.26
C PHE A 10 31.32 19.85 -9.90
N ILE A 11 32.30 19.03 -10.27
CA ILE A 11 32.09 17.69 -10.81
C ILE A 11 31.48 16.78 -9.74
N VAL A 12 32.01 16.79 -8.51
CA VAL A 12 31.47 15.99 -7.39
C VAL A 12 30.04 16.40 -7.02
N PHE A 13 29.72 17.70 -7.07
CA PHE A 13 28.36 18.21 -6.81
C PHE A 13 27.35 17.87 -7.93
N SER A 14 27.82 17.65 -9.15
CA SER A 14 26.96 17.26 -10.28
C SER A 14 26.54 15.78 -10.24
N PHE A 15 27.25 14.93 -9.49
CA PHE A 15 26.90 13.51 -9.32
C PHE A 15 25.82 13.27 -8.24
N THR A 16 25.45 14.27 -7.45
CA THR A 16 24.42 14.14 -6.41
C THR A 16 23.02 14.55 -6.87
N VAL A 17 22.80 14.73 -8.19
CA VAL A 17 21.45 14.91 -8.71
C VAL A 17 20.75 13.56 -8.64
N SER A 18 20.08 13.30 -7.51
CA SER A 18 19.10 12.23 -7.42
C SER A 18 18.09 12.46 -8.54
N TYR A 19 18.03 11.53 -9.50
CA TYR A 19 16.89 11.41 -10.39
C TYR A 19 15.71 11.03 -9.52
N ALA A 20 15.07 12.00 -8.87
CA ALA A 20 13.70 11.83 -8.45
C ALA A 20 12.94 11.51 -9.74
N SER A 21 12.47 10.27 -9.88
CA SER A 21 11.64 9.87 -11.00
C SER A 21 10.37 10.71 -10.96
N ILE A 22 10.34 11.81 -11.72
CA ILE A 22 9.17 12.66 -11.98
C ILE A 22 8.29 11.93 -12.99
N SER A 23 7.86 10.72 -12.64
CA SER A 23 6.84 10.00 -13.40
C SER A 23 5.57 10.05 -12.57
N ASP A 24 4.47 10.48 -13.18
CA ASP A 24 3.18 10.59 -12.51
C ASP A 24 2.73 9.25 -11.91
N PHE A 25 3.15 8.15 -12.54
CA PHE A 25 2.92 6.78 -12.09
C PHE A 25 4.07 5.85 -12.48
N CYS A 26 4.19 4.73 -11.78
CA CYS A 26 5.11 3.63 -12.08
C CYS A 26 4.40 2.30 -11.80
N VAL A 27 3.69 1.73 -12.79
CA VAL A 27 3.03 0.43 -12.59
C VAL A 27 4.10 -0.64 -12.40
N ALA A 28 4.07 -1.37 -11.29
CA ALA A 28 5.09 -2.38 -10.97
C ALA A 28 5.16 -3.50 -12.02
N ASP A 29 6.38 -3.83 -12.44
CA ASP A 29 6.70 -5.10 -13.08
C ASP A 29 6.96 -6.17 -12.01
N LEU A 30 5.91 -6.92 -11.68
CA LEU A 30 5.98 -8.00 -10.68
C LEU A 30 6.87 -9.19 -11.10
N LYS A 31 7.37 -9.22 -12.34
CA LYS A 31 8.35 -10.21 -12.78
C LYS A 31 9.78 -9.81 -12.41
N ALA A 32 10.01 -8.52 -12.13
CA ALA A 32 11.29 -8.02 -11.66
C ALA A 32 11.47 -8.25 -10.15
N PRO A 33 12.71 -8.31 -9.64
CA PRO A 33 12.96 -8.36 -8.21
C PRO A 33 12.41 -7.12 -7.50
N ASN A 34 11.81 -7.32 -6.32
CA ASN A 34 11.46 -6.23 -5.42
C ASN A 34 12.74 -5.64 -4.78
N THR A 35 12.79 -4.33 -4.63
CA THR A 35 13.87 -3.58 -3.97
C THR A 35 13.33 -2.86 -2.74
N PRO A 36 14.18 -2.27 -1.86
CA PRO A 36 13.69 -1.41 -0.81
C PRO A 36 12.74 -0.33 -1.33
N SER A 37 13.08 0.29 -2.47
CA SER A 37 12.28 1.33 -3.14
C SER A 37 11.11 0.82 -3.98
N GLY A 38 10.71 -0.45 -3.82
CA GLY A 38 9.66 -1.09 -4.61
C GLY A 38 10.14 -1.80 -5.87
N TYR A 39 9.24 -1.96 -6.84
CA TYR A 39 9.51 -2.69 -8.08
C TYR A 39 9.94 -1.76 -9.21
N ALA A 40 10.69 -2.30 -10.19
CA ALA A 40 10.90 -1.64 -11.47
C ALA A 40 9.54 -1.39 -12.18
N CYS A 41 9.43 -0.29 -12.93
CA CYS A 41 8.21 0.03 -13.67
C CYS A 41 8.09 -0.82 -14.95
N LYS A 42 6.86 -1.21 -15.30
CA LYS A 42 6.54 -1.70 -16.64
C LYS A 42 6.88 -0.64 -17.70
N PRO A 43 7.18 -1.04 -18.96
CA PRO A 43 7.28 -0.10 -20.06
C PRO A 43 5.96 0.67 -20.25
N LEU A 44 6.04 2.00 -20.44
CA LEU A 44 4.86 2.85 -20.63
C LEU A 44 3.95 2.40 -21.78
N THR A 45 4.53 1.80 -22.82
CA THR A 45 3.78 1.24 -23.97
C THR A 45 2.91 0.04 -23.61
N SER A 46 3.10 -0.57 -22.44
CA SER A 46 2.32 -1.70 -21.93
C SER A 46 1.33 -1.30 -20.84
N VAL A 47 1.38 -0.05 -20.39
CA VAL A 47 0.47 0.49 -19.37
C VAL A 47 -0.81 0.96 -20.03
N THR A 48 -1.94 0.61 -19.43
CA THR A 48 -3.29 0.97 -19.89
C THR A 48 -4.12 1.53 -18.74
N SER A 49 -5.30 2.07 -19.04
CA SER A 49 -6.26 2.50 -18.01
C SER A 49 -6.64 1.36 -17.05
N ASP A 50 -6.62 0.12 -17.53
CA ASP A 50 -7.03 -1.04 -16.75
C ASP A 50 -6.04 -1.35 -15.63
N ASP A 51 -4.77 -0.95 -15.76
CA ASP A 51 -3.78 -1.07 -14.69
C ASP A 51 -4.14 -0.21 -13.47
N PHE A 52 -5.01 0.80 -13.61
CA PHE A 52 -5.42 1.74 -12.56
C PHE A 52 -6.82 1.48 -12.00
N SER A 53 -7.54 0.47 -12.50
CA SER A 53 -8.84 0.07 -11.94
C SER A 53 -8.69 -1.18 -11.10
N PHE A 54 -9.12 -1.12 -9.84
CA PHE A 54 -9.05 -2.25 -8.93
C PHE A 54 -10.41 -2.56 -8.31
N HIS A 55 -10.88 -3.80 -8.52
CA HIS A 55 -12.15 -4.29 -8.00
C HIS A 55 -11.97 -5.37 -6.92
N GLY A 56 -10.75 -5.59 -6.43
CA GLY A 56 -10.45 -6.66 -5.48
C GLY A 56 -10.86 -6.39 -4.03
N LEU A 57 -11.28 -5.17 -3.68
CA LEU A 57 -11.79 -4.81 -2.33
C LEU A 57 -13.25 -5.28 -2.12
N VAL A 58 -13.46 -6.59 -2.27
CA VAL A 58 -14.75 -7.27 -2.09
C VAL A 58 -14.92 -7.78 -0.67
N ALA A 59 -16.13 -8.24 -0.33
CA ALA A 59 -16.41 -8.80 0.98
C ALA A 59 -15.54 -10.03 1.27
N GLY A 60 -14.83 -10.02 2.41
CA GLY A 60 -13.98 -11.12 2.83
C GLY A 60 -14.76 -12.28 3.46
N ASN A 61 -14.19 -13.49 3.43
CA ASN A 61 -14.78 -14.65 4.09
C ASN A 61 -14.58 -14.59 5.62
N THR A 62 -15.66 -14.44 6.37
CA THR A 62 -15.66 -14.41 7.84
C THR A 62 -15.84 -15.79 8.48
N ASN A 63 -15.92 -16.88 7.71
CA ASN A 63 -16.03 -18.24 8.25
C ASN A 63 -14.66 -18.77 8.72
N ASN A 64 -14.15 -18.16 9.79
CA ASN A 64 -12.90 -18.53 10.45
C ASN A 64 -12.98 -18.22 11.96
N SER A 65 -11.99 -18.66 12.73
CA SER A 65 -11.96 -18.55 14.18
C SER A 65 -12.03 -17.11 14.72
N PHE A 66 -11.59 -16.13 13.93
CA PHE A 66 -11.59 -14.71 14.29
C PHE A 66 -12.80 -13.95 13.75
N LYS A 67 -13.62 -14.61 12.91
CA LYS A 67 -14.81 -14.03 12.26
C LYS A 67 -14.52 -12.73 11.50
N ILE A 68 -13.36 -12.68 10.88
CA ILE A 68 -12.84 -11.53 10.13
C ILE A 68 -12.53 -11.92 8.69
N GLY A 69 -13.05 -11.16 7.73
CA GLY A 69 -12.69 -11.25 6.32
C GLY A 69 -11.82 -10.07 5.94
N VAL A 70 -10.73 -10.31 5.19
CA VAL A 70 -9.82 -9.26 4.74
C VAL A 70 -9.61 -9.37 3.24
N ALA A 71 -9.77 -8.25 2.53
CA ALA A 71 -9.38 -8.10 1.13
C ALA A 71 -8.40 -6.93 1.01
N THR A 72 -7.25 -7.11 0.36
CA THR A 72 -6.18 -6.11 0.32
C THR A 72 -6.01 -5.52 -1.08
N ALA A 73 -5.49 -4.31 -1.14
CA ALA A 73 -4.95 -3.63 -2.30
C ALA A 73 -3.51 -3.21 -1.96
N THR A 74 -2.55 -4.04 -2.35
CA THR A 74 -1.10 -3.84 -2.20
C THR A 74 -0.44 -3.90 -3.57
N VAL A 75 0.84 -3.53 -3.66
CA VAL A 75 1.54 -3.55 -4.96
C VAL A 75 1.52 -4.92 -5.66
N THR A 76 1.50 -6.03 -4.93
CA THR A 76 1.46 -7.38 -5.54
C THR A 76 0.12 -7.74 -6.19
N ASN A 77 -0.99 -7.13 -5.80
CA ASN A 77 -2.30 -7.39 -6.41
C ASN A 77 -2.91 -6.18 -7.12
N PHE A 78 -2.40 -4.99 -6.86
CA PHE A 78 -2.70 -3.74 -7.54
C PHE A 78 -1.39 -2.99 -7.89
N PRO A 79 -0.72 -3.38 -8.99
CA PRO A 79 0.62 -2.90 -9.34
C PRO A 79 0.75 -1.39 -9.55
N ALA A 80 -0.34 -0.69 -9.85
CA ALA A 80 -0.34 0.77 -10.00
C ALA A 80 -0.06 1.52 -8.69
N LEU A 81 -0.11 0.86 -7.53
CA LEU A 81 0.24 1.46 -6.25
C LEU A 81 1.77 1.65 -6.04
N ASN A 82 2.59 1.07 -6.92
CA ASN A 82 4.04 1.12 -6.79
C ASN A 82 4.56 2.56 -6.87
N GLY A 83 5.38 2.94 -5.88
CA GLY A 83 5.91 4.30 -5.74
C GLY A 83 4.92 5.34 -5.20
N LEU A 84 3.64 5.01 -5.00
CA LEU A 84 2.63 5.97 -4.53
C LEU A 84 2.58 6.12 -3.00
N GLY A 85 3.22 5.22 -2.26
CA GLY A 85 3.22 5.27 -0.79
C GLY A 85 1.83 5.03 -0.18
N ILE A 86 0.95 4.31 -0.86
CA ILE A 86 -0.39 3.97 -0.34
C ILE A 86 -0.71 2.50 -0.57
N SER A 87 -1.48 1.94 0.35
CA SER A 87 -2.20 0.67 0.18
C SER A 87 -3.57 0.79 0.83
N ALA A 88 -4.46 -0.13 0.51
CA ALA A 88 -5.78 -0.17 1.14
C ALA A 88 -6.16 -1.60 1.44
N LEU A 89 -7.14 -1.77 2.31
CA LEU A 89 -7.78 -3.06 2.54
C LEU A 89 -9.19 -2.85 3.05
N ARG A 90 -10.04 -3.84 2.80
CA ARG A 90 -11.39 -3.93 3.35
C ARG A 90 -11.40 -5.00 4.42
N ILE A 91 -12.00 -4.68 5.56
CA ILE A 91 -12.29 -5.61 6.65
C ILE A 91 -13.79 -5.79 6.76
N ASP A 92 -14.23 -7.05 6.80
CA ASP A 92 -15.60 -7.41 7.17
C ASP A 92 -15.54 -8.17 8.50
N LEU A 93 -16.28 -7.68 9.51
CA LEU A 93 -16.41 -8.34 10.81
C LEU A 93 -17.82 -8.91 10.95
N ASP A 94 -17.90 -10.22 11.17
CA ASP A 94 -19.16 -10.87 11.57
C ASP A 94 -19.38 -10.71 13.08
N GLN A 95 -20.55 -11.13 13.59
CA GLN A 95 -20.91 -10.99 15.00
C GLN A 95 -19.90 -11.66 15.94
N GLY A 96 -19.33 -10.86 16.84
CA GLY A 96 -18.26 -11.25 17.76
C GLY A 96 -16.89 -11.38 17.11
N GLY A 97 -16.72 -10.91 15.87
CA GLY A 97 -15.43 -10.88 15.19
C GLY A 97 -14.50 -9.80 15.72
N LEU A 98 -13.21 -10.10 15.63
CA LEU A 98 -12.15 -9.23 16.11
C LEU A 98 -10.93 -9.29 15.19
N ALA A 99 -10.26 -8.16 15.06
CA ALA A 99 -8.89 -8.13 14.56
C ALA A 99 -7.94 -8.35 15.75
N PRO A 100 -7.08 -9.38 15.74
CA PRO A 100 -6.06 -9.55 16.77
C PRO A 100 -5.17 -8.30 16.89
N MET A 101 -4.59 -8.07 18.06
CA MET A 101 -3.63 -6.98 18.25
C MET A 101 -2.42 -7.19 17.34
N HIS A 102 -2.08 -6.18 16.54
CA HIS A 102 -0.94 -6.18 15.62
C HIS A 102 -0.42 -4.76 15.42
N THR A 103 0.68 -4.62 14.66
CA THR A 103 1.26 -3.33 14.30
C THR A 103 1.61 -3.27 12.82
N HIS A 104 1.68 -2.04 12.31
CA HIS A 104 2.22 -1.71 10.99
C HIS A 104 3.52 -0.95 11.19
N PRO A 105 4.70 -1.61 11.15
CA PRO A 105 5.96 -0.97 11.50
C PRO A 105 6.35 0.17 10.54
N ASP A 106 5.92 0.07 9.27
CA ASP A 106 6.35 0.97 8.20
C ASP A 106 5.19 1.81 7.60
N ALA A 107 4.01 1.80 8.25
CA ALA A 107 2.83 2.50 7.75
C ALA A 107 1.93 3.03 8.87
N THR A 108 1.25 4.13 8.59
CA THR A 108 0.13 4.61 9.40
C THR A 108 -1.18 4.11 8.80
N GLU A 109 -2.11 3.69 9.66
CA GLU A 109 -3.43 3.22 9.24
C GLU A 109 -4.50 4.29 9.51
N LEU A 110 -5.33 4.56 8.49
CA LEU A 110 -6.56 5.32 8.62
C LEU A 110 -7.75 4.38 8.40
N LEU A 111 -8.62 4.30 9.40
CA LEU A 111 -9.81 3.47 9.38
C LEU A 111 -11.08 4.29 9.11
N SER A 112 -11.88 3.86 8.14
CA SER A 112 -13.22 4.39 7.88
C SER A 112 -14.27 3.28 7.93
N VAL A 113 -15.34 3.50 8.69
CA VAL A 113 -16.45 2.54 8.78
C VAL A 113 -17.44 2.85 7.66
N VAL A 114 -17.66 1.88 6.76
CA VAL A 114 -18.52 2.07 5.58
C VAL A 114 -19.90 1.44 5.76
N LYS A 115 -20.03 0.47 6.66
CA LYS A 115 -21.31 -0.17 7.01
C LYS A 115 -21.24 -0.73 8.42
N VAL A 116 -22.32 -0.54 9.17
CA VAL A 116 -22.52 -1.18 10.48
C VAL A 116 -23.76 -2.06 10.40
N ASN A 117 -23.66 -3.27 10.92
CA ASN A 117 -24.76 -4.21 11.08
C ASN A 117 -25.08 -4.32 12.57
N ASP A 118 -25.65 -3.27 13.15
CA ASP A 118 -26.00 -3.28 14.56
C ASP A 118 -27.31 -4.07 14.78
N ASN A 119 -27.25 -5.08 15.65
CA ASN A 119 -28.43 -5.58 16.32
C ASN A 119 -28.68 -4.67 17.54
N PRO A 120 -29.82 -3.96 17.62
CA PRO A 120 -30.07 -2.96 18.67
C PRO A 120 -30.09 -3.53 20.09
N ASN A 121 -30.05 -4.86 20.27
CA ASN A 121 -30.08 -5.51 21.58
C ASN A 121 -28.69 -5.84 22.16
N ILE A 122 -27.59 -5.46 21.50
CA ILE A 122 -26.22 -5.79 21.94
C ILE A 122 -25.30 -4.58 21.78
N CYS A 123 -25.04 -3.84 22.87
CA CYS A 123 -24.26 -2.58 22.92
C CYS A 123 -22.73 -2.72 22.68
N ASN A 124 -22.28 -3.82 22.09
CA ASN A 124 -20.85 -4.17 22.03
C ASN A 124 -20.48 -5.05 20.82
N ASN A 125 -21.37 -5.21 19.85
CA ASN A 125 -21.12 -6.02 18.67
C ASN A 125 -20.86 -5.15 17.45
N TRP A 126 -19.61 -4.73 17.26
CA TRP A 126 -19.14 -3.95 16.11
C TRP A 126 -19.07 -4.81 14.83
N SER A 127 -20.18 -5.41 14.40
CA SER A 127 -20.26 -6.09 13.10
C SER A 127 -20.44 -5.06 12.00
N GLY A 128 -19.70 -5.21 10.90
CA GLY A 128 -19.74 -4.25 9.81
C GLY A 128 -18.54 -4.33 8.89
N SER A 129 -18.62 -3.55 7.82
CA SER A 129 -17.55 -3.39 6.84
C SER A 129 -16.77 -2.11 7.15
N ARG A 130 -15.45 -2.20 7.15
CA ARG A 130 -14.53 -1.08 7.32
C ARG A 130 -13.58 -1.03 6.13
N LEU A 131 -13.30 0.16 5.64
CA LEU A 131 -12.24 0.42 4.67
C LEU A 131 -11.05 1.01 5.42
N LEU A 132 -9.92 0.37 5.28
CA LEU A 132 -8.65 0.79 5.85
C LEU A 132 -7.77 1.27 4.72
N ILE A 133 -7.19 2.44 4.89
CA ILE A 133 -6.20 3.00 3.97
C ILE A 133 -4.91 3.14 4.76
N ASN A 134 -3.87 2.44 4.29
CA ASN A 134 -2.55 2.51 4.88
C ASN A 134 -1.71 3.49 4.06
N LEU A 135 -1.27 4.55 4.70
CA LEU A 135 -0.30 5.48 4.13
C LEU A 135 1.08 4.99 4.51
N HIS A 136 1.83 4.59 3.50
CA HIS A 136 3.17 4.03 3.58
C HIS A 136 4.22 5.12 3.30
N HIS A 137 5.35 5.04 3.99
CA HIS A 137 6.61 5.48 3.38
C HIS A 137 6.96 4.44 2.28
N PRO A 138 7.60 4.78 1.14
CA PRO A 138 7.53 4.03 -0.13
C PRO A 138 8.07 2.58 -0.14
N ASP A 139 8.44 2.04 1.02
CA ASP A 139 9.14 0.79 1.17
C ASP A 139 8.31 -0.14 2.09
N VAL A 140 8.05 -1.37 1.61
CA VAL A 140 7.63 -2.58 2.38
C VAL A 140 6.14 -2.97 2.35
N GLU A 141 5.88 -4.06 1.60
CA GLU A 141 4.83 -5.03 1.90
C GLU A 141 5.23 -5.89 3.09
N LYS A 142 4.51 -5.80 4.23
CA LYS A 142 4.26 -6.94 5.12
C LYS A 142 3.32 -6.58 6.28
N PHE A 143 2.19 -7.27 6.32
CA PHE A 143 1.52 -7.58 7.58
C PHE A 143 2.45 -8.53 8.35
N LYS A 144 3.22 -8.02 9.29
CA LYS A 144 4.00 -8.86 10.19
C LYS A 144 3.21 -9.00 11.49
N THR A 145 2.52 -10.13 11.63
CA THR A 145 2.01 -10.62 12.91
C THR A 145 3.13 -11.18 13.76
#